data_AF-A6QPW3-F1
#
_entry.id   AF-A6QPW3-F1
#
_cell.length_a   1.000
_cell.length_b   1.000
_cell.length_c   1.000
_cell.angle_alpha   90.00
_cell.angle_beta   90.00
_cell.angle_gamma   90.00
#
_symmetry.space_group_name_H-M   'P 1'
#
loop_
_entity.id
_entity.type
_entity.pdbx_description
1 polymer ?
#
loop_
_entity_poly.entity_id
_entity_poly.type
_entity_poly.pdbx_seq_one_letter_code
_entity_poly.pdbx_strand_id
1 'polypeptide(L)'
;MEELQAASVHSDERELLQLLSTPHLRAMLMVHDTVAQKNFDPVLPPLPDNIDEDFDEESVKIVRLVKNKEPLGATIRRDEHSGAVVVARIMRGGAADRSGLVHVGDELREVNGITVLHKRPDEISQILVCAVREPGVRWFFRDPEQGTSWSQG
;
A
#
# COMPACT_ATOMS: atom_id res chain seq x y z
N MET A 1 -8.75 3.41 -62.16
CA MET A 1 -8.32 2.81 -60.88
C MET A 1 -8.96 1.43 -60.79
N GLU A 2 -8.70 0.67 -61.84
CA GLU A 2 -9.01 -0.75 -62.00
C GLU A 2 -7.84 -1.56 -61.43
N GLU A 3 -8.07 -2.86 -61.30
CA GLU A 3 -7.06 -3.92 -61.06
C GLU A 3 -6.69 -4.23 -59.61
N LEU A 4 -7.68 -4.67 -58.82
CA LEU A 4 -7.52 -5.84 -57.94
C LEU A 4 -8.83 -6.67 -57.87
N GLN A 5 -9.49 -6.83 -59.03
CA GLN A 5 -10.50 -7.86 -59.26
C GLN A 5 -9.92 -8.91 -60.22
N ALA A 6 -8.93 -9.70 -59.79
CA ALA A 6 -8.55 -10.98 -60.43
C ALA A 6 -7.27 -11.57 -59.81
N ALA A 7 -7.39 -12.18 -58.64
CA ALA A 7 -6.61 -13.36 -58.30
C ALA A 7 -7.48 -14.15 -57.33
N SER A 8 -7.63 -15.46 -57.53
CA SER A 8 -8.48 -16.33 -56.73
C SER A 8 -8.36 -16.00 -55.24
N VAL A 9 -9.47 -15.72 -54.57
CA VAL A 9 -9.52 -15.68 -53.09
C VAL A 9 -8.95 -17.01 -52.61
N HIS A 10 -7.67 -17.02 -52.27
CA HIS A 10 -6.89 -18.23 -52.10
C HIS A 10 -7.54 -19.01 -50.95
N SER A 11 -7.68 -20.33 -51.08
CA SER A 11 -8.24 -21.18 -50.02
C SER A 11 -7.63 -20.86 -48.66
N ASP A 12 -6.34 -20.55 -48.67
CA ASP A 12 -5.51 -20.17 -47.54
C ASP A 12 -5.98 -18.87 -46.84
N GLU A 13 -6.47 -17.87 -47.58
CA GLU A 13 -7.01 -16.63 -47.00
C GLU A 13 -8.32 -16.91 -46.25
N ARG A 14 -9.19 -17.77 -46.81
CA ARG A 14 -10.43 -18.19 -46.15
C ARG A 14 -10.15 -19.05 -44.92
N GLU A 15 -9.20 -19.98 -45.02
CA GLU A 15 -8.76 -20.81 -43.90
C GLU A 15 -8.14 -19.97 -42.78
N LEU A 16 -7.29 -19.00 -43.13
CA LEU A 16 -6.70 -18.06 -42.17
C LEU A 16 -7.78 -17.21 -41.49
N LEU A 17 -8.75 -16.68 -42.25
CA LEU A 17 -9.87 -15.95 -41.68
C LEU A 17 -10.70 -16.82 -40.73
N GLN A 18 -10.88 -18.10 -41.06
CA GLN A 18 -11.60 -19.05 -40.22
C GLN A 18 -10.84 -19.36 -38.93
N LEU A 19 -9.51 -19.54 -39.01
CA LEU A 19 -8.63 -19.76 -37.86
C LEU A 19 -8.58 -18.53 -36.94
N LEU A 20 -8.41 -17.33 -37.51
CA LEU A 20 -8.45 -16.05 -36.79
C LEU A 20 -9.81 -15.75 -36.15
N SER A 21 -10.88 -16.28 -36.74
CA SER A 21 -12.23 -16.17 -36.20
C SER A 21 -12.54 -17.21 -35.12
N THR A 22 -11.64 -18.16 -34.84
CA THR A 22 -11.87 -19.12 -33.76
C THR A 22 -11.93 -18.39 -32.41
N PRO A 23 -12.84 -18.81 -31.51
CA PRO A 23 -13.06 -18.11 -30.24
C PRO A 23 -11.79 -18.05 -29.38
N HIS A 24 -10.96 -19.10 -29.43
CA HIS A 24 -9.72 -19.18 -28.67
C HIS A 24 -8.66 -18.18 -29.19
N LEU A 25 -8.46 -18.12 -30.51
CA LEU A 25 -7.45 -17.22 -31.08
C LEU A 25 -7.89 -15.76 -30.95
N ARG A 26 -9.18 -15.49 -31.15
CA ARG A 26 -9.75 -14.16 -30.90
C ARG A 26 -9.62 -13.73 -29.43
N ALA A 27 -9.86 -14.63 -28.48
CA ALA A 27 -9.65 -14.34 -27.06
C ALA A 27 -8.17 -14.07 -26.73
N MET A 28 -7.24 -14.86 -27.30
CA MET A 28 -5.81 -14.63 -27.13
C MET A 28 -5.37 -13.27 -27.69
N LEU A 29 -5.84 -12.90 -28.89
CA LEU A 29 -5.58 -11.59 -29.49
C LEU A 29 -6.16 -10.45 -28.64
N MET A 30 -7.37 -10.63 -28.10
CA MET A 30 -7.99 -9.65 -27.22
C MET A 30 -7.20 -9.44 -25.92
N VAL A 31 -6.72 -10.52 -25.30
CA VAL A 31 -5.86 -10.44 -24.09
C VAL A 31 -4.53 -9.79 -24.43
N HIS A 32 -3.92 -10.14 -25.56
CA HIS A 32 -2.70 -9.51 -26.05
C HIS A 32 -2.89 -7.99 -26.22
N ASP A 33 -3.96 -7.57 -26.88
CA ASP A 33 -4.27 -6.15 -27.10
C ASP A 33 -4.52 -5.42 -25.78
N THR A 34 -5.20 -6.07 -24.84
CA THR A 34 -5.42 -5.55 -23.48
C THR A 34 -4.09 -5.28 -22.76
N VAL A 35 -3.12 -6.20 -22.86
CA VAL A 35 -1.79 -6.03 -22.27
C VAL A 35 -0.97 -4.95 -22.99
N ALA A 36 -0.98 -4.97 -24.32
CA ALA A 36 -0.24 -4.01 -25.15
C ALA A 36 -0.72 -2.56 -24.93
N GLN A 37 -2.02 -2.38 -24.71
CA GLN A 37 -2.64 -1.08 -24.40
C GLN A 37 -2.51 -0.69 -22.92
N LYS A 38 -1.83 -1.51 -22.10
CA LYS A 38 -1.77 -1.36 -20.63
C LYS A 38 -3.14 -1.26 -19.96
N ASN A 39 -4.17 -1.80 -20.59
CA ASN A 39 -5.54 -1.79 -20.08
C ASN A 39 -5.82 -3.01 -19.19
N PHE A 40 -4.82 -3.41 -18.40
CA PHE A 40 -4.90 -4.53 -17.46
C PHE A 40 -5.01 -4.06 -16.01
N ASP A 41 -4.72 -2.79 -15.73
CA ASP A 41 -4.88 -2.20 -14.42
C ASP A 41 -6.36 -1.96 -14.11
N PRO A 42 -6.81 -2.18 -12.86
CA PRO A 42 -8.17 -1.86 -12.47
C PRO A 42 -8.44 -0.37 -12.67
N VAL A 43 -9.50 -0.04 -13.41
CA VAL A 43 -9.93 1.35 -13.60
C VAL A 43 -10.42 1.88 -12.24
N LEU A 44 -9.63 2.76 -11.64
CA LEU A 44 -10.02 3.47 -10.43
C LEU A 44 -11.10 4.51 -10.76
N PRO A 45 -12.11 4.72 -9.89
CA PRO A 45 -13.02 5.84 -10.02
C PRO A 45 -12.24 7.16 -10.12
N PRO A 46 -12.69 8.13 -10.94
CA PRO A 46 -12.09 9.45 -10.92
C PRO A 46 -12.18 10.03 -9.51
N LEU A 47 -11.07 10.60 -9.04
CA LEU A 47 -11.06 11.34 -7.79
C LEU A 47 -12.06 12.50 -7.88
N PRO A 48 -12.87 12.77 -6.84
CA PRO A 48 -13.78 13.91 -6.84
C PRO A 48 -13.03 15.23 -7.01
N ASP A 49 -13.59 16.17 -7.77
CA ASP A 49 -12.99 17.47 -8.12
C ASP A 49 -12.71 18.41 -6.92
N ASN A 50 -13.05 18.00 -5.70
CA ASN A 50 -12.94 18.78 -4.47
C ASN A 50 -11.92 18.21 -3.48
N ILE A 51 -11.02 17.34 -3.92
CA ILE A 51 -9.85 17.00 -3.11
C ILE A 51 -8.82 18.06 -3.46
N ASP A 52 -8.62 19.01 -2.56
CA ASP A 52 -7.48 19.92 -2.67
C ASP A 52 -6.21 19.06 -2.81
N GLU A 53 -5.42 19.24 -3.88
CA GLU A 53 -4.12 18.56 -4.05
C GLU A 53 -3.12 18.94 -2.93
N ASP A 54 -3.52 19.84 -2.03
CA ASP A 54 -2.84 20.28 -0.81
C ASP A 54 -3.29 19.51 0.45
N PHE A 55 -4.06 18.42 0.33
CA PHE A 55 -4.04 17.43 1.40
C PHE A 55 -2.64 16.82 1.39
N ASP A 56 -1.79 17.28 2.31
CA ASP A 56 -0.72 16.48 2.90
C ASP A 56 -1.40 15.21 3.44
N GLU A 57 -1.73 14.27 2.55
CA GLU A 57 -2.43 13.04 2.87
C GLU A 57 -1.40 12.19 3.61
N GLU A 58 -1.30 12.45 4.90
CA GLU A 58 -0.36 11.83 5.81
C GLU A 58 -0.71 10.34 5.85
N SER A 59 -0.10 9.59 4.93
CA SER A 59 -0.30 8.16 4.82
C SER A 59 0.14 7.50 6.11
N VAL A 60 -0.54 6.42 6.47
CA VAL A 60 -0.28 5.69 7.71
C VAL A 60 0.05 4.23 7.45
N LYS A 61 1.11 3.76 8.09
CA LYS A 61 1.51 2.36 8.12
C LYS A 61 0.86 1.67 9.32
N ILE A 62 0.01 0.68 9.04
CA ILE A 62 -0.68 -0.10 10.08
C ILE A 62 0.13 -1.37 10.39
N VAL A 63 0.55 -1.53 11.64
CA VAL A 63 1.29 -2.70 12.10
C VAL A 63 0.48 -3.42 13.18
N ARG A 64 0.18 -4.70 12.95
CA ARG A 64 -0.44 -5.57 13.95
C ARG A 64 0.61 -6.50 14.55
N LEU A 65 0.87 -6.32 15.84
CA LEU A 65 1.81 -7.13 16.60
C LEU A 65 1.05 -8.17 17.42
N VAL A 66 1.48 -9.43 17.35
CA VAL A 66 0.97 -10.53 18.18
C VAL A 66 2.05 -10.94 19.17
N LYS A 67 1.69 -11.06 20.45
CA LYS A 67 2.66 -11.31 21.53
C LYS A 67 2.11 -12.31 22.56
N ASN A 68 3.00 -13.12 23.13
CA ASN A 68 2.63 -14.16 24.09
C ASN A 68 2.96 -13.73 25.52
N LYS A 69 2.10 -12.88 26.12
CA LYS A 69 2.26 -12.29 27.48
C LYS A 69 3.54 -11.45 27.70
N GLU A 70 4.43 -11.38 26.73
CA GLU A 70 5.64 -10.55 26.73
C GLU A 70 5.31 -9.07 26.40
N PRO A 71 6.18 -8.13 26.80
CA PRO A 71 6.11 -6.76 26.30
C PRO A 71 6.32 -6.73 24.78
N LEU A 72 5.85 -5.67 24.12
CA LEU A 72 6.01 -5.53 22.66
C LEU A 72 7.47 -5.48 22.22
N GLY A 73 8.40 -5.17 23.14
CA GLY A 73 9.82 -5.05 22.82
C GLY A 73 10.16 -3.76 22.07
N ALA A 74 9.38 -2.70 22.29
CA ALA A 74 9.68 -1.35 21.81
C ALA A 74 9.39 -0.33 22.91
N THR A 75 10.16 0.75 22.95
CA THR A 75 9.91 1.89 23.84
C THR A 75 9.57 3.12 23.03
N ILE A 76 8.62 3.89 23.51
CA ILE A 76 8.14 5.11 22.87
C ILE A 76 8.62 6.31 23.69
N ARG A 77 8.99 7.40 23.03
CA ARG A 77 9.26 8.69 23.67
C ARG A 77 8.44 9.78 23.00
N ARG A 78 8.23 10.87 23.73
CA ARG A 78 7.72 12.10 23.13
C ARG A 78 8.89 12.97 22.71
N ASP A 79 8.87 13.44 21.48
CA ASP A 79 9.80 14.43 20.99
C ASP A 79 9.40 15.82 21.54
N GLU A 80 10.33 16.52 22.18
CA GLU A 80 10.05 17.81 22.84
C GLU A 80 9.86 18.95 21.85
N HIS A 81 10.44 18.87 20.65
CA HIS A 81 10.39 19.93 19.64
C HIS A 81 9.12 19.85 18.80
N SER A 82 8.81 18.67 18.27
CA SER A 82 7.63 18.41 17.44
C SER A 82 6.39 18.01 18.24
N GLY A 83 6.56 17.56 19.49
CA GLY A 83 5.47 16.99 20.28
C GLY A 83 5.03 15.60 19.83
N ALA A 84 5.67 15.04 18.79
CA ALA A 84 5.37 13.75 18.19
C ALA A 84 5.76 12.59 19.09
N VAL A 85 5.07 11.46 18.92
CA VAL A 85 5.28 10.25 19.71
C VAL A 85 6.08 9.28 18.85
N VAL A 86 7.34 9.00 19.18
CA VAL A 86 8.26 8.27 18.30
C VAL A 86 8.83 7.01 18.96
N VAL A 87 9.11 6.00 18.16
CA VAL A 87 9.83 4.79 18.62
C VAL A 87 11.27 5.17 18.97
N ALA A 88 11.62 5.06 20.24
CA ALA A 88 12.94 5.39 20.74
C ALA A 88 13.92 4.22 20.65
N ARG A 89 13.43 2.99 20.89
CA ARG A 89 14.26 1.79 20.92
C ARG A 89 13.43 0.55 20.61
N ILE A 90 14.08 -0.42 19.98
CA ILE A 90 13.57 -1.77 19.77
C ILE A 90 14.47 -2.77 20.52
N MET A 91 13.85 -3.68 21.26
CA MET A 91 14.49 -4.74 22.01
C MET A 91 14.64 -5.98 21.13
N ARG A 92 15.87 -6.45 20.97
CA ARG A 92 16.18 -7.66 20.21
C ARG A 92 15.38 -8.86 20.72
N GLY A 93 14.80 -9.60 19.80
CA GLY A 93 13.99 -10.78 20.08
C GLY A 93 12.57 -10.50 20.58
N GLY A 94 12.16 -9.23 20.75
CA GLY A 94 10.79 -8.85 21.12
C GLY A 94 9.81 -8.93 19.94
N ALA A 95 8.51 -8.76 20.21
CA ALA A 95 7.48 -8.85 19.17
C ALA A 95 7.66 -7.80 18.04
N ALA A 96 8.05 -6.58 18.39
CA ALA A 96 8.36 -5.52 17.42
C ALA A 96 9.56 -5.88 16.53
N ASP A 97 10.65 -6.38 17.12
CA ASP A 97 11.87 -6.81 16.40
C ASP A 97 11.59 -7.99 15.46
N ARG A 98 10.89 -9.02 15.95
CA ARG A 98 10.50 -10.19 15.14
C ARG A 98 9.57 -9.85 13.99
N SER A 99 8.79 -8.77 14.11
CA SER A 99 7.93 -8.33 13.01
C SER A 99 8.73 -7.73 11.85
N GLY A 100 9.87 -7.08 12.12
CA GLY A 100 10.62 -6.29 11.12
C GLY A 100 9.85 -5.10 10.54
N LEU A 101 8.67 -4.78 11.07
CA LEU A 101 7.79 -3.72 10.55
C LEU A 101 7.85 -2.43 11.36
N VAL A 102 8.48 -2.46 12.54
CA VAL A 102 8.63 -1.29 13.39
C VAL A 102 10.12 -0.92 13.41
N HIS A 103 10.43 0.35 13.24
CA HIS A 103 11.78 0.88 13.27
C HIS A 103 11.92 2.03 14.28
N VAL A 104 13.15 2.27 14.72
CA VAL A 104 13.47 3.43 15.55
C VAL A 104 13.29 4.68 14.70
N GLY A 105 12.58 5.68 15.22
CA GLY A 105 12.21 6.89 14.49
C GLY A 105 10.80 6.86 13.92
N ASP A 106 10.13 5.70 13.86
CA ASP A 106 8.73 5.63 13.41
C ASP A 106 7.84 6.47 14.34
N GLU A 107 6.99 7.30 13.75
CA GLU A 107 6.07 8.18 14.49
C GLU A 107 4.73 7.49 14.72
N LEU A 108 4.43 7.16 15.98
CA LEU A 108 3.20 6.51 16.40
C LEU A 108 2.05 7.52 16.47
N ARG A 109 0.97 7.24 15.73
CA ARG A 109 -0.24 8.08 15.67
C ARG A 109 -1.41 7.49 16.43
N GLU A 110 -1.52 6.17 16.49
CA GLU A 110 -2.64 5.49 17.14
C GLU A 110 -2.25 4.13 17.73
N VAL A 111 -2.90 3.74 18.83
CA VAL A 111 -2.83 2.42 19.45
C VAL A 111 -4.24 1.89 19.69
N ASN A 112 -4.59 0.76 19.06
CA ASN A 112 -5.88 0.07 19.26
C ASN A 112 -7.11 0.99 19.11
N GLY A 113 -7.16 1.92 18.15
CA GLY A 113 -8.27 2.86 18.00
C GLY A 113 -8.12 4.16 18.79
N ILE A 114 -7.07 4.31 19.59
CA ILE A 114 -6.85 5.49 20.43
C ILE A 114 -5.69 6.31 19.87
N THR A 115 -5.99 7.51 19.35
CA THR A 115 -4.98 8.47 18.88
C THR A 115 -4.08 8.90 20.03
N VAL A 116 -2.76 8.85 19.81
CA VAL A 116 -1.77 9.33 20.79
C VAL A 116 -1.35 10.78 20.55
N LEU A 117 -1.69 11.34 19.38
CA LEU A 117 -1.50 12.74 19.04
C LEU A 117 -2.19 13.63 20.10
N HIS A 118 -1.51 14.70 20.52
CA HIS A 118 -1.99 15.68 21.52
C HIS A 118 -2.34 15.12 22.91
N LYS A 119 -2.07 13.85 23.20
CA LYS A 119 -2.26 13.29 24.55
C LYS A 119 -1.08 13.60 25.46
N ARG A 120 -1.34 13.69 26.76
CA ARG A 120 -0.25 13.85 27.75
C ARG A 120 0.56 12.55 27.86
N PRO A 121 1.86 12.62 28.22
CA PRO A 121 2.70 11.44 28.42
C PRO A 121 2.10 10.41 29.39
N ASP A 122 1.40 10.86 30.44
CA ASP A 122 0.74 9.99 31.40
C ASP A 122 -0.39 9.17 30.76
N GLU A 123 -1.19 9.80 29.89
CA GLU A 123 -2.26 9.14 29.16
C GLU A 123 -1.72 8.14 28.14
N ILE A 124 -0.67 8.53 27.41
CA ILE A 124 0.01 7.65 26.45
C ILE A 124 0.58 6.43 27.16
N SER A 125 1.20 6.63 28.32
CA SER A 125 1.72 5.54 29.15
C SER A 125 0.59 4.59 29.57
N GLN A 126 -0.56 5.11 29.97
CA GLN A 126 -1.71 4.30 30.34
C GLN A 126 -2.27 3.51 29.14
N ILE A 127 -2.37 4.14 27.96
CA ILE A 127 -2.82 3.48 26.72
C ILE A 127 -1.88 2.32 26.36
N LEU A 128 -0.57 2.55 26.38
CA LEU A 128 0.44 1.53 26.07
C LEU A 128 0.39 0.37 27.09
N VAL A 129 0.23 0.67 28.39
CA VAL A 129 0.09 -0.34 29.44
C VAL A 129 -1.18 -1.17 29.23
N CYS A 130 -2.31 -0.54 28.91
CA CYS A 130 -3.56 -1.24 28.61
C CYS A 130 -3.41 -2.15 27.38
N ALA A 131 -2.82 -1.65 26.29
CA ALA A 131 -2.58 -2.42 25.07
C ALA A 131 -1.67 -3.63 25.32
N VAL A 132 -0.70 -3.52 26.24
CA VAL A 132 0.19 -4.64 26.60
C VAL A 132 -0.57 -5.81 27.27
N ARG A 133 -1.78 -5.61 27.78
CA ARG A 133 -2.58 -6.69 28.38
C ARG A 133 -3.26 -7.57 27.33
N GLU A 134 -3.39 -7.07 26.11
CA GLU A 134 -4.02 -7.80 25.01
C GLU A 134 -3.01 -8.72 24.28
N PRO A 135 -3.46 -9.88 23.76
CA PRO A 135 -2.61 -10.80 23.01
C PRO A 135 -2.16 -10.23 21.65
N GLY A 136 -2.81 -9.18 21.17
CA GLY A 136 -2.41 -8.45 19.98
C GLY A 136 -2.65 -6.95 20.12
N VAL A 137 -1.82 -6.16 19.45
CA VAL A 137 -1.90 -4.70 19.44
C VAL A 137 -1.79 -4.20 18.01
N ARG A 138 -2.65 -3.25 17.64
CA ARG A 138 -2.61 -2.54 16.37
C ARG A 138 -2.04 -1.15 16.59
N TRP A 139 -0.90 -0.87 15.96
CA TRP A 139 -0.26 0.44 15.95
C TRP A 139 -0.39 1.06 14.56
N PHE A 140 -0.65 2.36 14.53
CA PHE A 140 -0.63 3.16 13.31
C PHE A 140 0.56 4.10 13.39
N PHE A 141 1.42 4.02 12.41
CA PHE A 141 2.59 4.89 12.26
C PHE A 141 2.37 5.84 11.09
N ARG A 142 2.99 7.02 11.15
CA ARG A 142 3.15 7.86 9.97
C ARG A 142 4.00 7.11 8.93
N ASP A 143 3.58 7.16 7.67
CA ASP A 143 4.35 6.61 6.57
C ASP A 143 5.58 7.49 6.29
N PRO A 144 6.80 6.91 6.24
CA PRO A 144 8.00 7.66 5.90
C PRO A 144 8.07 8.14 4.45
N GLU A 145 7.24 7.64 3.52
CA GLU A 145 7.35 7.95 2.08
C GLU A 145 7.03 9.40 1.67
N GLN A 146 6.48 10.21 2.58
CA GLN A 146 6.30 11.66 2.35
C GLN A 146 7.63 12.46 2.37
N GLY A 147 8.79 11.82 2.63
CA GLY A 147 10.11 12.46 2.71
C GLY A 147 11.04 12.28 1.49
N THR A 148 10.69 11.42 0.53
CA THR A 148 11.47 11.23 -0.70
C THR A 148 10.63 11.63 -1.90
N SER A 149 10.47 12.94 -2.07
CA SER A 149 10.21 13.52 -3.40
C SER A 149 11.25 12.92 -4.34
N TRP A 150 10.79 12.14 -5.32
CA TRP A 150 11.58 11.70 -6.47
C TRP A 150 12.04 12.96 -7.22
N SER A 151 13.10 13.57 -6.72
CA SER A 151 13.86 14.57 -7.43
C SER A 151 14.86 13.82 -8.30
N GLN A 152 14.52 13.79 -9.58
CA GLN A 152 15.33 13.45 -10.74
C GLN A 152 15.43 11.98 -11.17
N GLY A 153 14.92 11.78 -12.39
CA GLY A 153 15.19 10.71 -13.34
C GLY A 153 14.60 11.10 -14.67
#